data_AF-X1MTF4-F1
#
_entry.id   AF-X1MTF4-F1
#
_cell.length_a   1.000
_cell.length_b   1.000
_cell.length_c   1.000
_cell.angle_alpha   90.00
_cell.angle_beta   90.00
_cell.angle_gamma   90.00
#
_symmetry.space_group_name_H-M   'P 1'
#
loop_
_entity.id
_entity.type
_entity.pdbx_description
1 polymer ?
#
loop_
_entity_poly.entity_id
_entity_poly.type
_entity_poly.pdbx_seq_one_letter_code
_entity_poly.pdbx_strand_id
1 'polypeptide(L)' 'MIKTVFRFRNNMVMVFDKWGEQIPKYQGQYEKVKESILGDALPDTIFALGFTDAGELREVPREEW' A
#
# COMPACT_ATOMS: atom_id res chain seq x y z
N MET A 1 -5.72 -11.42 -1.65
CA MET A 1 -5.65 -11.01 -0.22
C MET A 1 -4.50 -10.02 -0.13
N ILE A 2 -4.74 -8.84 0.44
CA ILE A 2 -3.71 -7.79 0.51
C ILE A 2 -2.58 -8.27 1.42
N LYS A 3 -1.33 -8.19 0.97
CA LYS A 3 -0.16 -8.50 1.79
C LYS A 3 0.74 -7.31 2.03
N THR A 4 0.96 -6.50 0.99
CA THR A 4 1.83 -5.33 1.07
C THR A 4 1.23 -4.16 0.31
N VAL A 5 1.28 -2.98 0.94
CA VAL A 5 0.73 -1.74 0.41
C VAL A 5 1.82 -0.67 0.43
N PHE A 6 2.10 -0.07 -0.71
CA PHE A 6 3.04 1.02 -0.86
C PHE A 6 2.30 2.30 -1.21
N ARG A 7 2.59 3.39 -0.51
CA ARG A 7 2.17 4.74 -0.90
C ARG A 7 3.40 5.57 -1.24
N PHE A 8 3.49 6.08 -2.46
CA PHE A 8 4.57 6.93 -2.91
C PHE A 8 4.32 8.41 -2.58
N ARG A 9 5.37 9.24 -2.65
CA ARG A 9 5.28 10.71 -2.44
C ARG A 9 4.23 11.40 -3.29
N ASN A 10 3.97 10.92 -4.50
CA ASN A 10 2.94 11.45 -5.41
C ASN A 10 1.53 10.92 -5.10
N ASN A 11 1.31 10.32 -3.93
CA ASN A 11 0.08 9.66 -3.49
C ASN A 11 -0.36 8.48 -4.36
N MET A 12 0.49 7.99 -5.26
CA MET A 12 0.19 6.73 -5.94
C MET A 12 0.32 5.57 -4.96
N VAL A 13 -0.59 4.62 -5.07
CA VAL A 13 -0.64 3.41 -4.25
C VAL A 13 -0.47 2.19 -5.14
N MET A 14 0.42 1.29 -4.71
CA MET A 14 0.58 -0.04 -5.28
C MET A 14 0.32 -1.08 -4.21
N VAL A 15 -0.43 -2.12 -4.57
CA VAL A 15 -0.83 -3.18 -3.65
C VAL A 15 -0.46 -4.53 -4.23
N PHE A 16 0.11 -5.37 -3.37
CA PHE A 16 0.58 -6.70 -3.70
C PHE A 16 -0.09 -7.74 -2.81
N ASP A 17 -0.33 -8.91 -3.38
CA ASP A 17 -0.79 -10.08 -2.65
C ASP A 17 0.39 -10.87 -2.05
N LYS A 18 0.07 -11.98 -1.39
CA LYS A 18 1.07 -12.85 -0.73
C LYS A 18 2.04 -13.53 -1.69
N TRP A 19 1.73 -13.59 -2.99
CA TRP A 19 2.58 -14.15 -4.03
C TRP A 19 3.45 -13.09 -4.71
N GLY A 20 3.34 -11.83 -4.27
CA GLY A 20 4.00 -10.70 -4.92
C GLY A 20 3.31 -10.27 -6.21
N GLU A 21 2.06 -10.69 -6.44
CA GLU A 21 1.27 -10.25 -7.59
C GLU A 21 0.58 -8.92 -7.27
N GLN A 22 0.61 -8.01 -8.22
CA GLN A 22 -0.11 -6.74 -8.12
C GLN A 22 -1.63 -6.98 -8.10
N ILE A 23 -2.35 -6.26 -7.23
CA ILE A 23 -3.82 -6.28 -7.18
C ILE A 23 -4.36 -4.98 -7.78
N PRO A 24 -4.80 -4.96 -9.06
CA PRO A 24 -5.15 -3.70 -9.75
C PRO A 24 -6.32 -2.93 -9.12
N LYS A 25 -7.26 -3.63 -8.47
CA LYS A 25 -8.44 -3.04 -7.80
C LYS A 25 -8.06 -1.92 -6.81
N TYR A 26 -6.91 -2.06 -6.15
CA TYR A 26 -6.47 -1.13 -5.09
C TYR A 26 -5.38 -0.17 -5.55
N GLN A 27 -5.06 -0.15 -6.86
CA GLN A 27 -4.05 0.75 -7.39
C GLN A 27 -4.65 2.10 -7.75
N GLY A 28 -3.85 3.16 -7.56
CA GLY A 28 -4.22 4.50 -7.98
C GLY A 28 -3.93 5.55 -6.92
N GLN A 29 -4.67 6.65 -6.97
CA GLN A 29 -4.48 7.75 -6.03
C GLN A 29 -4.99 7.36 -4.64
N TYR A 30 -4.16 7.60 -3.62
CA TYR A 30 -4.38 7.22 -2.23
C TYR A 30 -5.79 7.56 -1.73
N GLU A 31 -6.24 8.80 -1.95
CA GLU A 31 -7.58 9.25 -1.52
C GLU A 31 -8.73 8.43 -2.12
N LYS A 32 -8.52 7.79 -3.29
CA LYS A 32 -9.54 6.96 -3.95
C LYS A 32 -9.57 5.52 -3.46
N VAL A 33 -8.46 5.02 -2.90
CA VAL A 33 -8.28 3.60 -2.60
C VAL A 33 -8.09 3.31 -1.11
N LYS A 34 -7.70 4.31 -0.30
CA LYS A 34 -7.38 4.17 1.14
C LYS A 34 -8.46 3.40 1.90
N GLU A 35 -9.71 3.84 1.82
CA GLU A 35 -10.80 3.24 2.60
C GLU A 35 -11.02 1.77 2.25
N SER A 36 -11.00 1.44 0.95
CA SER A 36 -11.14 0.06 0.48
C SER A 36 -9.98 -0.84 0.91
N ILE A 37 -8.75 -0.31 0.90
CA ILE A 37 -7.56 -1.04 1.34
C ILE A 37 -7.65 -1.28 2.84
N LEU A 38 -7.95 -0.25 3.64
CA LEU A 38 -8.07 -0.40 5.08
C LEU A 38 -9.20 -1.38 5.43
N GLY A 39 -10.35 -1.33 4.74
CA GLY A 39 -11.45 -2.28 4.97
C GLY A 39 -11.07 -3.74 4.69
N ASP A 40 -10.27 -3.98 3.64
CA ASP A 40 -9.93 -5.33 3.19
C ASP A 40 -8.56 -5.84 3.70
N ALA A 41 -7.77 -4.97 4.35
CA ALA A 41 -6.44 -5.30 4.85
C ALA A 41 -6.50 -6.10 6.16
N LEU A 42 -5.78 -7.22 6.18
CA LEU A 42 -5.63 -8.09 7.35
C LEU A 42 -4.65 -7.51 8.38
N PRO A 43 -4.68 -8.00 9.64
CA PRO A 43 -3.77 -7.54 10.69
C PRO A 43 -2.28 -7.68 10.36
N ASP A 44 -1.90 -8.64 9.51
CA ASP A 44 -0.52 -8.88 9.07
C ASP A 44 -0.17 -8.21 7.74
N THR A 45 -1.01 -7.27 7.28
CA THR A 45 -0.74 -6.44 6.10
C THR A 45 0.39 -5.47 6.40
N ILE A 46 1.39 -5.45 5.53
CA ILE A 46 2.53 -4.53 5.63
C ILE A 46 2.15 -3.23 4.93
N PHE A 47 2.24 -2.12 5.65
CA PHE A 47 2.06 -0.78 5.12
C PHE A 47 3.41 -0.08 5.02
N ALA A 48 3.71 0.50 3.87
CA ALA A 48 4.96 1.21 3.66
C ALA A 48 4.79 2.48 2.84
N LEU A 49 5.64 3.46 3.13
CA LEU A 49 5.74 4.71 2.38
C LEU A 49 7.01 4.66 1.51
N GLY A 50 6.85 4.98 0.23
CA GLY A 50 7.94 5.13 -0.73
C GLY A 50 8.48 6.54 -0.70
N PHE A 51 9.71 6.71 -0.23
CA PHE A 51 10.30 8.02 0.03
C PHE A 51 11.13 8.57 -1.13
N THR A 52 11.60 7.78 -2.09
CA THR A 52 12.53 8.28 -3.12
C THR A 52 12.36 7.59 -4.47
N ASP A 53 12.82 8.26 -5.54
CA ASP A 53 12.98 7.66 -6.87
C ASP A 53 13.98 6.48 -6.87
N ALA A 54 14.74 6.32 -5.78
CA ALA A 54 15.67 5.22 -5.54
C ALA A 54 15.03 3.98 -4.90
N GLY A 55 13.72 4.00 -4.61
CA GLY A 55 12.98 2.83 -4.14
C GLY A 55 13.11 2.52 -2.65
N GLU A 56 13.51 3.49 -1.82
CA GLU A 56 13.51 3.30 -0.37
C GLU A 56 12.09 3.23 0.17
N LEU A 57 11.78 2.10 0.81
CA LEU A 57 10.52 1.81 1.45
C LEU A 57 10.72 1.83 2.96
N ARG A 58 9.86 2.57 3.66
CA ARG A 58 9.79 2.53 5.13
C ARG A 58 8.45 1.96 5.54
N GLU A 59 8.49 0.87 6.27
CA GLU A 59 7.31 0.31 6.92
C GLU A 59 6.78 1.29 7.98
N VAL A 60 5.47 1.46 8.01
CA VAL A 60 4.76 2.35 8.94
C VAL A 60 3.59 1.61 9.58
N PRO A 61 3.18 1.99 10.80
CA PRO A 61 1.94 1.51 11.37
C PRO A 61 0.75 1.82 10.47
N ARG A 62 -0.28 0.97 10.54
CA ARG A 62 -1.52 1.11 9.77
C ARG A 62 -2.20 2.46 10.02
N GLU A 63 -2.08 2.99 11.23
CA GLU A 63 -2.67 4.25 11.68
C GLU A 63 -1.97 5.48 11.08
N GLU A 64 -0.69 5.33 10.73
CA GLU A 64 0.12 6.38 10.10
C GLU A 64 0.05 6.34 8.57
N TRP A 65 -0.52 5.27 8.00
CA TRP A 65 -0.63 5.06 6.56
C TRP A 65 -1.81 5.80 5.93
#